data_AF-A0A540KKD7-F1
#
_entry.id   AF-A0A540KKD7-F1
#
_cell.length_a   1.000
_cell.length_b   1.000
_cell.length_c   1.000
_cell.angle_alpha   90.00
_cell.angle_beta   90.00
_cell.angle_gamma   90.00
#
_symmetry.space_group_name_H-M   'P 1'
#
loop_
_entity.id
_entity.type
_entity.pdbx_description
1 polymer ?
#
loop_
_entity_poly.entity_id
_entity_poly.type
_entity_poly.pdbx_seq_one_letter_code
_entity_poly.pdbx_strand_id
1 'polypeptide(L)'
;MDVVGPYTCEISMDGSRELVQGVSQDFLETALPRRGGPVLVLCGKHKGVYGSLVEKDSDRETGVVKDSDTHALLNVGLEQIAEFTGDPNDLGY
;
A
#
# COMPACT_ATOMS: atom_id res chain seq x y z
N MET A 1 -7.66 -0.91 -9.28
CA MET A 1 -8.43 -1.49 -8.16
C MET A 1 -9.50 -0.47 -7.84
N ASP A 2 -10.77 -0.85 -7.93
CA ASP A 2 -11.89 0.04 -7.58
C ASP A 2 -12.57 -0.49 -6.31
N VAL A 3 -12.96 0.41 -5.41
CA VAL A 3 -13.49 0.07 -4.08
C VAL A 3 -14.99 0.28 -4.10
N VAL A 4 -15.72 -0.82 -4.33
CA VAL A 4 -17.20 -0.83 -4.42
C VAL A 4 -17.89 -0.72 -3.05
N GLY A 5 -17.15 -0.90 -1.95
CA GLY A 5 -17.62 -0.73 -0.58
C GLY A 5 -16.45 -0.79 0.42
N PRO A 6 -16.62 -0.34 1.69
CA PRO A 6 -15.51 -0.16 2.63
C PRO A 6 -14.71 -1.43 2.97
N TYR A 7 -15.27 -2.62 2.72
CA TYR A 7 -14.66 -3.92 3.02
C TYR A 7 -14.70 -4.89 1.83
N THR A 8 -15.03 -4.39 0.62
CA THR A 8 -15.15 -5.21 -0.59
C THR A 8 -14.48 -4.52 -1.76
N CYS A 9 -13.67 -5.24 -2.51
CA CYS A 9 -12.96 -4.67 -3.66
C CYS A 9 -13.07 -5.55 -4.92
N GLU A 10 -12.74 -4.94 -6.05
CA GLU A 10 -12.47 -5.63 -7.31
C GLU A 10 -10.96 -5.78 -7.54
N ILE A 11 -10.54 -6.99 -7.89
CA ILE A 11 -9.13 -7.36 -8.08
C ILE A 11 -8.92 -7.75 -9.53
N SER A 12 -7.89 -7.20 -10.16
CA SER A 12 -7.39 -7.68 -11.45
C SER A 12 -6.18 -8.58 -11.20
N MET A 13 -6.24 -9.83 -11.66
CA MET A 13 -5.12 -10.76 -11.54
C MET A 13 -4.01 -10.40 -12.54
N ASP A 14 -2.78 -10.15 -12.07
CA ASP A 14 -1.66 -9.68 -12.93
C ASP A 14 -1.39 -10.59 -14.16
N GLY A 15 -1.51 -11.90 -14.00
CA GLY A 15 -1.22 -12.88 -15.05
C GLY A 15 -2.35 -13.07 -16.07
N SER A 16 -3.56 -13.35 -15.60
CA SER A 16 -4.71 -13.65 -16.46
C SER A 16 -5.48 -12.40 -16.90
N ARG A 17 -5.29 -11.26 -16.21
CA ARG A 17 -6.14 -10.07 -16.27
C ARG A 17 -7.61 -10.36 -15.96
N GLU A 18 -7.87 -11.47 -15.28
CA GLU A 18 -9.19 -11.82 -14.80
C GLU A 18 -9.60 -10.84 -13.71
N LEU A 19 -10.82 -10.30 -13.85
CA LEU A 19 -11.43 -9.43 -12.86
C LEU A 19 -12.27 -10.27 -11.90
N VAL A 20 -11.89 -10.24 -10.63
CA VAL A 20 -12.61 -10.90 -9.53
C VAL A 20 -13.30 -9.83 -8.71
N GLN A 21 -14.62 -9.89 -8.62
CA GLN A 21 -15.46 -8.89 -7.96
C GLN A 21 -15.95 -9.37 -6.60
N GLY A 22 -16.29 -8.42 -5.72
CA GLY A 22 -16.95 -8.71 -4.44
C GLY A 22 -16.05 -9.45 -3.43
N VAL A 23 -14.73 -9.29 -3.54
CA VAL A 23 -13.78 -9.96 -2.64
C VAL A 23 -13.79 -9.23 -1.29
N SER A 24 -14.07 -9.96 -0.21
CA SER A 24 -13.95 -9.42 1.16
C SER A 24 -12.49 -9.14 1.47
N GLN A 25 -12.25 -8.03 2.16
CA GLN A 25 -10.93 -7.66 2.66
C GLN A 25 -10.30 -8.75 3.52
N ASP A 26 -11.09 -9.53 4.25
CA ASP A 26 -10.60 -10.61 5.13
C ASP A 26 -9.85 -11.73 4.38
N PHE A 27 -9.98 -11.80 3.05
CA PHE A 27 -9.27 -12.78 2.22
C PHE A 27 -7.98 -12.22 1.61
N LEU A 28 -7.59 -10.99 1.95
CA LEU A 28 -6.48 -10.27 1.34
C LEU A 28 -5.39 -9.95 2.34
N GLU A 29 -4.17 -9.92 1.84
CA GLU A 29 -2.98 -9.48 2.56
C GLU A 29 -2.33 -8.34 1.78
N THR A 30 -1.72 -7.39 2.48
CA THR A 30 -0.98 -6.32 1.79
C THR A 30 0.28 -6.87 1.12
N ALA A 31 0.47 -6.55 -0.15
CA ALA A 31 1.75 -6.80 -0.82
C ALA A 31 2.73 -5.67 -0.46
N LEU A 32 3.94 -6.02 -0.04
CA LEU A 32 4.98 -5.04 0.30
C LEU A 32 6.05 -4.99 -0.79
N PRO A 33 6.45 -3.80 -1.26
CA PRO A 33 7.48 -3.69 -2.26
C PRO A 33 8.85 -4.09 -1.69
N ARG A 34 9.85 -4.24 -2.56
CA ARG A 34 11.25 -4.29 -2.12
C ARG A 34 11.67 -2.94 -1.55
N ARG A 35 12.77 -2.92 -0.77
CA ARG A 35 13.36 -1.66 -0.30
C ARG A 35 13.65 -0.73 -1.49
N GLY A 36 13.30 0.55 -1.32
CA GLY A 36 13.32 1.59 -2.36
C GLY A 36 12.07 1.62 -3.24
N GLY A 37 11.19 0.62 -3.17
CA GLY A 37 9.98 0.57 -3.99
C GLY A 37 8.83 1.46 -3.46
N PRO A 38 7.88 1.80 -4.34
CA PRO A 38 6.78 2.72 -4.05
C PRO A 38 5.76 2.11 -3.09
N VAL A 39 5.32 2.87 -2.10
CA VAL A 39 4.42 2.41 -1.06
C VAL A 39 3.41 3.49 -0.69
N LEU A 40 2.18 3.07 -0.37
CA LEU A 40 1.10 3.93 0.12
C LEU A 40 0.68 3.50 1.53
N VAL A 41 0.50 4.47 2.42
CA VAL A 41 -0.04 4.23 3.76
C VAL A 41 -1.58 4.21 3.72
N LEU A 42 -2.17 3.05 4.02
CA LEU A 42 -3.60 2.79 3.87
C LEU A 42 -4.43 3.19 5.09
N CYS A 43 -3.84 3.15 6.29
CA CYS A 43 -4.53 3.42 7.55
C CYS A 43 -3.61 4.02 8.63
N GLY A 44 -4.21 4.40 9.76
CA GLY A 44 -3.48 5.02 10.88
C GLY A 44 -3.18 6.51 10.70
N LYS A 45 -2.25 7.03 11.52
CA LYS A 45 -1.94 8.48 11.62
C LYS A 45 -1.37 9.10 10.33
N HIS A 46 -0.78 8.28 9.48
CA HIS A 46 -0.09 8.72 8.25
C HIS A 46 -0.86 8.31 6.99
N LYS A 47 -2.15 7.96 7.12
CA LYS A 47 -2.98 7.53 5.99
C LYS A 47 -2.93 8.53 4.84
N GLY A 48 -2.75 8.02 3.62
CA GLY A 48 -2.67 8.78 2.38
C GLY A 48 -1.24 9.19 1.99
N VAL A 49 -0.26 9.00 2.88
CA VAL A 49 1.14 9.28 2.54
C VAL A 49 1.63 8.28 1.49
N TYR A 50 2.16 8.82 0.40
CA TYR A 50 2.90 8.10 -0.62
C TYR A 50 4.41 8.33 -0.44
N GLY A 51 5.20 7.26 -0.63
CA GLY A 51 6.62 7.29 -0.38
C GLY A 51 7.36 6.09 -0.92
N SER A 52 8.59 5.92 -0.44
CA SER A 52 9.41 4.73 -0.69
C SER A 52 9.70 3.97 0.59
N LEU A 53 9.67 2.63 0.52
CA LEU A 53 10.00 1.77 1.65
C LEU A 53 11.50 1.76 1.90
N VAL A 54 11.97 2.38 2.97
CA VAL A 54 13.40 2.46 3.31
C VAL A 54 13.86 1.21 4.03
N GLU A 55 13.08 0.80 5.03
CA GLU A 55 13.40 -0.32 5.90
C GLU A 55 12.16 -1.17 6.16
N LYS A 56 12.41 -2.47 6.34
CA LYS A 56 11.44 -3.48 6.71
C LYS A 56 12.07 -4.38 7.76
N ASP A 57 11.39 -4.52 8.90
CA ASP A 57 11.67 -5.45 9.97
C ASP A 57 10.48 -6.41 10.07
N SER A 58 10.67 -7.62 9.53
CA SER A 58 9.63 -8.67 9.54
C SER A 58 9.42 -9.27 10.92
N ASP A 59 10.43 -9.25 11.80
CA ASP A 59 10.32 -9.84 13.14
C ASP A 59 9.46 -8.97 14.05
N ARG A 60 9.52 -7.65 13.86
CA ARG A 60 8.72 -6.67 14.60
C ARG A 60 7.47 -6.20 13.88
N GLU A 61 7.27 -6.67 12.65
CA GLU A 61 6.17 -6.24 11.76
C GLU A 61 6.11 -4.72 11.57
N THR A 62 7.28 -4.08 11.46
CA THR A 62 7.41 -2.62 11.26
C THR A 62 8.19 -2.26 10.01
N GLY A 63 7.95 -1.05 9.50
CA GLY A 63 8.68 -0.48 8.38
C GLY A 63 8.92 1.02 8.54
N VAL A 64 9.81 1.53 7.70
CA VAL A 64 10.10 2.96 7.58
C VAL A 64 9.80 3.41 6.16
N VAL A 65 8.92 4.38 6.02
CA VAL A 65 8.58 5.01 4.75
C VAL A 65 9.24 6.39 4.68
N LYS A 66 9.88 6.70 3.56
CA LYS A 66 10.31 8.06 3.25
C LYS A 66 9.23 8.73 2.41
N ASP A 67 8.58 9.73 2.98
CA ASP A 67 7.56 10.53 2.32
C ASP A 67 8.15 11.22 1.06
N SER A 68 7.41 11.16 -0.05
CA SER A 68 7.91 11.65 -1.34
C SER A 68 8.02 13.18 -1.41
N ASP A 69 7.18 13.92 -0.68
CA ASP A 69 7.13 15.40 -0.71
C ASP A 69 8.09 16.02 0.30
N THR A 70 7.96 15.60 1.55
CA THR A 70 8.64 16.19 2.70
C THR A 70 9.96 15.49 3.01
N HIS A 71 10.19 14.30 2.45
CA HIS A 71 11.32 13.43 2.78
C HIS A 71 11.40 13.02 4.26
N ALA A 72 10.33 13.19 5.02
CA ALA A 72 10.23 12.72 6.39
C ALA A 72 10.28 11.19 6.46
N LEU A 73 10.92 10.67 7.50
CA LEU A 73 10.96 9.23 7.78
C LEU A 73 9.83 8.86 8.75
N LEU A 74 8.92 8.01 8.29
CA LEU A 74 7.70 7.65 9.00
C LEU A 74 7.77 6.18 9.42
N ASN A 75 7.73 5.94 10.73
CA ASN A 75 7.56 4.60 11.27
C ASN A 75 6.09 4.17 11.13
N VAL A 76 5.88 2.99 10.55
CA VAL A 76 4.58 2.40 10.24
C VAL A 76 4.58 0.90 10.55
N GLY A 77 3.41 0.34 10.82
CA GLY A 77 3.22 -1.11 10.81
C GLY A 77 3.19 -1.64 9.36
N LEU A 78 3.66 -2.87 9.14
CA LEU A 78 3.65 -3.47 7.81
C LEU A 78 2.23 -3.69 7.27
N GLU A 79 1.27 -4.02 8.14
CA GLU A 79 -0.17 -4.12 7.80
C GLU A 79 -0.80 -2.79 7.36
N GLN A 80 -0.14 -1.66 7.64
CA GLN A 80 -0.68 -0.32 7.36
C GLN A 80 -0.31 0.17 5.96
N ILE A 81 0.54 -0.56 5.24
CA ILE A 81 1.16 -0.11 4.00
C ILE A 81 1.03 -1.17 2.91
N ALA A 82 0.96 -0.72 1.66
CA ALA A 82 0.99 -1.62 0.51
C ALA A 82 1.80 -1.02 -0.65
N GLU A 83 2.32 -1.89 -1.51
CA GLU A 83 2.94 -1.53 -2.77
C GLU A 83 1.96 -0.68 -3.60
N PHE A 84 2.46 0.43 -4.11
CA PHE A 84 1.68 1.32 -4.95
C PHE A 84 2.05 1.12 -6.42
N THR A 85 1.07 0.67 -7.22
CA THR A 85 1.23 0.38 -8.65
C THR A 85 0.55 1.40 -9.57
N GLY A 86 -0.06 2.45 -9.00
CA GLY A 86 -0.72 3.54 -9.73
C GLY A 86 0.21 4.68 -10.14
N ASP A 87 -0.37 5.75 -10.68
CA ASP A 87 0.35 7.00 -10.98
C ASP A 87 0.36 7.90 -9.74
N PRO A 88 1.54 8.34 -9.22
CA PRO A 88 1.61 9.26 -8.09
C PRO A 88 0.90 10.59 -8.32
N ASN A 89 0.78 11.04 -9.58
CA ASN A 89 0.06 12.28 -9.91
C ASN A 89 -1.43 12.20 -9.52
N ASP A 90 -2.03 11.00 -9.53
CA ASP A 90 -3.41 10.79 -9.09
C ASP A 90 -3.59 11.03 -7.59
N LEU A 91 -2.49 11.02 -6.82
CA LEU A 91 -2.45 11.31 -5.39
C LEU A 91 -2.03 12.77 -5.08
N GLY A 92 -1.68 13.56 -6.10
CA GLY A 92 -1.20 14.94 -5.94
C GLY A 92 0.29 15.08 -5.61
N TYR A 93 1.08 14.03 -5.87
CA TYR A 93 2.54 13.98 -5.76
C TYR A 93 3.24 14.28 -7.10
#